data_AF-A0A1V3NUQ9-F1
#
_entry.id   AF-A0A1V3NUQ9-F1
#
_cell.length_a   1.000
_cell.length_b   1.000
_cell.length_c   1.000
_cell.angle_alpha   90.00
_cell.angle_beta   90.00
_cell.angle_gamma   90.00
#
_symmetry.space_group_name_H-M   'P 1'
#
loop_
_entity.id
_entity.type
_entity.pdbx_description
1 polymer ?
#
loop_
_entity_poly.entity_id
_entity_poly.type
_entity_poly.pdbx_seq_one_letter_code
_entity_poly.pdbx_strand_id
1 'polypeptide(L)'
;MEYQLPYIHRVQVGVRAGTDQAGIDKAMALFDAGRIWDDSDDVPLLFDDYEEDGDAGVPLEFKVVAALHDEEDWPDADASVCVLRRQRAAMKSARMLVEAYRRGEAEGGSIDWADIDAAYSEALKTI
;
A
#
# COMPACT_ATOMS: atom_id res chain seq x y z
N MET A 1 -10.23 6.53 19.16
CA MET A 1 -11.28 7.02 18.26
C MET A 1 -11.31 6.13 17.03
N GLU A 2 -12.49 5.79 16.53
CA GLU A 2 -12.67 5.08 15.27
C GLU A 2 -13.68 5.84 14.41
N TYR A 3 -13.53 5.77 13.09
CA TYR A 3 -14.52 6.19 12.10
C TYR A 3 -14.50 5.19 10.94
N GLN A 4 -15.57 5.16 10.15
CA GLN A 4 -15.70 4.29 8.98
C GLN A 4 -16.35 5.07 7.84
N LEU A 5 -15.93 4.79 6.61
CA LEU A 5 -16.52 5.34 5.40
C LEU A 5 -16.72 4.20 4.40
N PRO A 6 -17.84 4.18 3.66
CA PRO A 6 -18.00 3.26 2.54
C PRO A 6 -17.11 3.69 1.38
N TYR A 7 -16.38 2.73 0.82
CA TYR A 7 -15.57 2.92 -0.37
C TYR A 7 -16.08 2.00 -1.48
N ILE A 8 -16.05 2.51 -2.70
CA ILE A 8 -16.18 1.71 -3.92
C ILE A 8 -14.79 1.45 -4.49
N HIS A 9 -14.52 0.19 -4.84
CA HIS A 9 -13.33 -0.15 -5.61
C HIS A 9 -13.65 0.10 -7.09
N ARG A 10 -13.16 1.20 -7.65
CA ARG A 10 -13.39 1.53 -9.07
C ARG A 10 -12.18 1.08 -9.88
N VAL A 11 -12.45 0.22 -10.85
CA VAL A 11 -11.44 -0.28 -11.79
C VAL A 11 -11.90 0.04 -13.21
N GLN A 12 -10.98 0.55 -14.04
CA GLN A 12 -11.20 0.77 -15.46
C GLN A 12 -10.08 0.11 -16.25
N VAL A 13 -10.45 -0.63 -17.30
CA VAL A 13 -9.51 -1.31 -18.20
C VAL A 13 -9.86 -0.99 -19.64
N GLY A 14 -8.85 -0.94 -20.52
CA GLY A 14 -9.07 -0.87 -21.95
C GLY A 14 -9.40 -2.25 -22.50
N VAL A 15 -10.49 -2.42 -23.26
CA VAL A 15 -10.80 -3.70 -23.91
C VAL A 15 -11.09 -3.47 -25.39
N ARG A 16 -10.25 -4.05 -26.26
CA ARG A 16 -10.53 -4.12 -27.69
C ARG A 16 -11.54 -5.23 -27.99
N ALA A 17 -12.69 -4.86 -28.53
CA ALA A 17 -13.74 -5.80 -28.95
C ALA A 17 -14.52 -5.24 -30.16
N GLY A 18 -15.16 -6.14 -30.92
CA GLY A 18 -16.00 -5.76 -32.06
C GLY A 18 -17.41 -5.29 -31.67
N THR A 19 -17.84 -5.57 -30.44
CA THR A 19 -19.12 -5.14 -29.86
C THR A 19 -18.96 -4.94 -28.35
N ASP A 20 -19.88 -4.20 -27.75
CA ASP A 20 -19.91 -3.97 -26.30
C ASP A 20 -20.01 -5.29 -25.53
N GLN A 21 -20.89 -6.19 -25.95
CA GLN A 21 -21.06 -7.50 -25.32
C GLN A 21 -19.77 -8.33 -25.36
N ALA A 22 -19.08 -8.37 -26.51
CA ALA A 22 -17.80 -9.08 -26.61
C ALA A 22 -16.72 -8.45 -25.72
N GLY A 23 -16.78 -7.13 -25.48
CA GLY A 23 -15.92 -6.44 -24.53
C GLY A 23 -16.22 -6.84 -23.09
N ILE A 24 -17.50 -6.87 -22.70
CA ILE A 24 -17.96 -7.32 -21.38
C ILE A 24 -17.55 -8.77 -21.12
N ASP A 25 -17.81 -9.67 -22.07
CA ASP A 25 -17.47 -11.10 -21.94
C ASP A 25 -15.96 -11.30 -21.78
N LYS A 26 -15.15 -10.55 -22.53
CA LYS A 26 -13.68 -10.59 -22.43
C LYS A 26 -13.20 -10.05 -21.08
N ALA A 27 -13.76 -8.93 -20.60
CA ALA A 27 -13.42 -8.37 -19.29
C ALA A 27 -13.78 -9.35 -18.17
N MET A 28 -14.98 -9.94 -18.22
CA MET A 28 -15.44 -10.92 -17.22
C MET A 28 -14.52 -12.14 -17.18
N ALA A 29 -14.16 -12.70 -18.33
CA ALA A 29 -13.25 -13.85 -18.39
C ALA A 29 -11.86 -13.53 -17.82
N LEU A 30 -11.35 -12.31 -18.00
CA LEU A 30 -10.09 -11.86 -17.38
C LEU A 30 -10.23 -11.65 -15.88
N PHE A 31 -11.37 -11.13 -15.41
CA PHE A 31 -11.65 -10.96 -13.99
C PHE A 31 -11.70 -12.32 -13.28
N ASP A 32 -12.46 -13.28 -13.83
CA ASP A 32 -12.58 -14.63 -13.27
C ASP A 32 -11.24 -15.37 -13.25
N ALA A 33 -10.36 -15.08 -14.22
CA ALA A 33 -9.01 -15.62 -14.26
C ALA A 33 -8.02 -14.90 -13.33
N GLY A 34 -8.42 -13.80 -12.67
CA GLY A 34 -7.54 -12.96 -11.85
C GLY A 34 -6.49 -12.18 -12.65
N ARG A 35 -6.75 -11.94 -13.94
CA ARG A 35 -5.80 -11.34 -14.91
C ARG A 35 -6.20 -9.96 -15.40
N ILE A 36 -7.36 -9.46 -14.98
CA ILE A 36 -7.85 -8.13 -15.39
C ILE A 36 -6.96 -6.99 -14.86
N TRP A 37 -6.08 -7.27 -13.91
CA TRP A 37 -5.12 -6.32 -13.31
C TRP A 37 -3.70 -6.44 -13.88
N ASP A 38 -3.48 -7.29 -14.90
CA ASP A 38 -2.16 -7.57 -15.45
C ASP A 38 -1.50 -6.36 -16.16
N ASP A 39 -2.25 -5.29 -16.43
CA ASP A 39 -1.82 -4.08 -17.16
C ASP A 39 -1.02 -4.39 -18.44
N SER A 40 -1.70 -5.04 -19.40
CA SER A 40 -1.07 -5.49 -20.65
C SER A 40 -1.35 -4.56 -21.82
N ASP A 41 -0.52 -4.57 -22.86
CA ASP A 41 -0.75 -3.76 -24.07
C ASP A 41 -2.14 -4.00 -24.72
N ASP A 42 -2.67 -5.23 -24.60
CA ASP A 42 -3.97 -5.61 -25.15
C ASP A 42 -5.15 -5.25 -24.23
N VAL A 43 -4.90 -5.16 -22.92
CA VAL A 43 -5.86 -4.81 -21.88
C VAL A 43 -5.14 -3.93 -20.83
N PRO A 44 -4.94 -2.64 -21.13
CA PRO A 44 -4.24 -1.74 -20.23
C PRO A 44 -5.11 -1.42 -19.02
N LEU A 45 -4.51 -1.35 -17.84
CA LEU A 45 -5.16 -0.89 -16.62
C LEU A 45 -5.19 0.65 -16.66
N LEU A 46 -6.38 1.22 -16.75
CA LEU A 46 -6.56 2.66 -16.91
C LEU A 46 -6.81 3.36 -15.58
N PHE A 47 -7.43 2.66 -14.64
CA PHE A 47 -7.75 3.17 -13.31
C PHE A 47 -7.92 1.99 -12.35
N ASP A 48 -7.36 2.10 -11.15
CA ASP A 48 -7.54 1.14 -10.05
C ASP A 48 -7.36 1.91 -8.74
N ASP A 49 -8.48 2.30 -8.13
CA ASP A 49 -8.45 2.99 -6.85
C ASP A 49 -9.72 2.73 -6.02
N TYR A 50 -9.59 2.94 -4.72
CA TYR A 50 -10.73 3.00 -3.81
C TYR A 50 -11.19 4.46 -3.70
N GLU A 51 -12.41 4.72 -4.15
CA GLU A 51 -13.03 6.03 -4.03
C GLU A 51 -14.05 6.00 -2.90
N GLU A 52 -14.13 7.08 -2.12
CA GLU A 52 -15.26 7.28 -1.22
C GLU A 52 -16.55 7.27 -2.05
N ASP A 53 -17.58 6.57 -1.57
CA ASP A 53 -18.86 6.46 -2.26
C ASP A 53 -19.66 7.78 -2.21
N GLY A 54 -19.20 8.83 -2.90
CA GLY A 54 -19.85 10.14 -2.95
C GLY A 54 -20.14 10.75 -1.56
N ASP A 55 -21.31 11.38 -1.40
CA ASP A 55 -21.95 11.59 -0.09
C ASP A 55 -22.78 10.34 0.19
N ALA A 56 -22.15 9.30 0.69
CA ALA A 56 -22.72 7.95 0.84
C ALA A 56 -24.00 7.88 1.70
N GLY A 57 -24.54 9.03 2.12
CA GLY A 57 -25.66 9.16 3.05
C GLY A 57 -25.28 8.80 4.47
N VAL A 58 -24.00 8.50 4.73
CA VAL A 58 -23.48 8.15 6.04
C VAL A 58 -22.64 9.34 6.54
N PRO A 59 -23.07 10.03 7.60
CA PRO A 59 -22.27 11.08 8.19
C PRO A 59 -20.94 10.51 8.71
N LEU A 60 -19.86 11.28 8.56
CA LEU A 60 -18.57 10.96 9.18
C LEU A 60 -18.73 11.02 10.70
N GLU A 61 -18.87 9.85 11.33
CA GLU A 61 -19.08 9.74 12.76
C GLU A 61 -17.82 9.21 13.46
N PHE A 62 -17.31 10.03 14.38
CA PHE A 62 -16.27 9.60 15.30
C PHE A 62 -16.91 8.93 16.51
N LYS A 63 -16.50 7.70 16.79
CA LYS A 63 -16.88 7.01 18.03
C LYS A 63 -15.68 6.82 18.95
N VAL A 64 -15.93 7.04 20.24
CA VAL A 64 -15.00 6.66 21.30
C VAL A 64 -15.12 5.15 21.46
N VAL A 65 -14.08 4.42 21.08
CA VAL A 65 -14.01 2.96 21.27
C VAL A 65 -13.58 2.61 22.70
N ALA A 66 -12.69 3.41 23.26
CA ALA A 66 -12.27 3.35 24.66
C ALA A 66 -11.79 4.74 25.10
N ALA A 67 -12.00 5.05 26.38
CA ALA A 67 -11.38 6.18 27.06
C ALA A 67 -10.45 5.59 28.13
N LEU A 68 -9.16 5.93 28.04
CA LEU A 68 -8.14 5.47 28.99
C LEU A 68 -7.94 6.55 30.06
N HIS A 69 -7.63 6.13 31.28
CA HIS A 69 -7.15 7.04 32.31
C HIS A 69 -5.67 7.40 32.08
N ASP A 70 -5.19 8.50 32.67
CA ASP A 70 -3.85 9.06 32.41
C ASP A 70 -2.67 8.07 32.65
N GLU A 71 -2.90 7.01 33.43
CA GLU A 71 -1.90 6.01 33.82
C GLU A 71 -2.03 4.69 33.03
N GLU A 72 -2.99 4.58 32.11
CA GLU A 72 -3.20 3.37 31.31
C GLU A 72 -2.41 3.41 30.00
N ASP A 73 -1.75 2.30 29.67
CA ASP A 73 -1.07 2.14 28.39
C ASP A 73 -2.08 2.03 27.23
N TRP A 74 -1.69 2.53 26.05
CA TRP A 74 -2.46 2.31 24.83
C TRP A 74 -2.53 0.82 24.50
N PRO A 75 -3.66 0.33 23.93
CA PRO A 75 -3.74 -1.04 23.47
C PRO A 75 -2.70 -1.31 22.37
N ASP A 76 -2.31 -2.57 22.25
CA ASP A 76 -1.44 -3.00 21.17
C ASP A 76 -2.02 -2.63 19.80
N ALA A 77 -1.12 -2.28 18.89
CA ALA A 77 -1.51 -1.96 17.52
C ALA A 77 -2.06 -3.22 16.82
N ASP A 78 -3.11 -3.04 16.02
CA ASP A 78 -3.67 -4.11 15.20
C ASP A 78 -2.61 -4.72 14.25
N ALA A 79 -2.79 -5.98 13.89
CA ALA A 79 -1.91 -6.70 12.99
C ALA A 79 -1.68 -5.97 11.65
N SER A 80 -2.71 -5.31 11.10
CA SER A 80 -2.60 -4.49 9.89
C SER A 80 -1.59 -3.34 10.06
N VAL A 81 -1.63 -2.66 11.21
CA VAL A 81 -0.68 -1.58 11.55
C VAL A 81 0.73 -2.15 11.73
N CYS A 82 0.87 -3.32 12.36
CA CYS A 82 2.15 -4.00 12.49
C CYS A 82 2.74 -4.37 11.12
N VAL A 83 1.93 -4.88 10.18
CA VAL A 83 2.36 -5.17 8.80
C VAL A 83 2.80 -3.89 8.09
N LEU A 84 2.04 -2.80 8.18
CA LEU A 84 2.41 -1.51 7.58
C LEU A 84 3.73 -0.98 8.15
N ARG A 85 3.94 -1.09 9.46
CA ARG A 85 5.20 -0.69 10.11
C ARG A 85 6.38 -1.51 9.59
N ARG A 86 6.22 -2.83 9.47
CA ARG A 86 7.25 -3.73 8.91
C ARG A 86 7.56 -3.39 7.45
N GLN A 87 6.56 -3.17 6.61
CA GLN A 87 6.77 -2.77 5.21
C GLN A 87 7.50 -1.42 5.09
N ARG A 88 7.12 -0.43 5.91
CA ARG A 88 7.79 0.87 5.94
C ARG A 88 9.25 0.75 6.37
N ALA A 89 9.53 -0.06 7.40
CA ALA A 89 10.88 -0.34 7.87
C ALA A 89 11.71 -1.04 6.78
N ALA A 90 11.15 -2.03 6.09
CA ALA A 90 11.83 -2.74 4.99
C ALA A 90 12.20 -1.78 3.84
N MET A 91 11.26 -0.92 3.44
CA MET A 91 11.55 0.03 2.37
C MET A 91 12.54 1.12 2.81
N LYS A 92 12.48 1.54 4.09
CA LYS A 92 13.42 2.51 4.65
C LYS A 92 14.83 1.92 4.75
N SER A 93 14.99 0.70 5.24
CA SER A 93 16.31 0.05 5.31
C SER A 93 16.91 -0.15 3.91
N ALA A 94 16.11 -0.55 2.92
CA ALA A 94 16.55 -0.65 1.53
C ALA A 94 17.04 0.70 0.97
N ARG A 95 16.31 1.80 1.24
CA ARG A 95 16.76 3.15 0.85
C ARG A 95 18.06 3.55 1.53
N MET A 96 18.17 3.32 2.83
CA MET A 96 19.38 3.63 3.60
C MET A 96 20.59 2.88 3.05
N LEU A 97 20.42 1.62 2.67
CA LEU A 97 21.48 0.84 2.03
C LEU A 97 21.91 1.48 0.70
N VAL A 98 20.97 1.81 -0.18
CA VAL A 98 21.27 2.47 -1.47
C VAL A 98 21.99 3.80 -1.27
N GLU A 99 21.58 4.59 -0.29
CA GLU A 99 22.22 5.86 0.05
C GLU A 99 23.64 5.69 0.60
N ALA A 100 23.87 4.69 1.45
CA ALA A 100 25.20 4.34 1.97
C ALA A 100 26.17 3.98 0.82
N TYR A 101 25.71 3.16 -0.13
CA TYR A 101 26.50 2.82 -1.32
C TYR A 101 26.82 4.04 -2.18
N ARG A 102 25.83 4.91 -2.44
CA ARG A 102 26.03 6.14 -3.21
C ARG A 102 27.02 7.10 -2.56
N ARG A 103 26.98 7.25 -1.23
CA ARG A 103 27.97 8.04 -0.47
C ARG A 103 29.36 7.43 -0.58
N GLY A 104 29.48 6.13 -0.34
CA GLY A 104 30.76 5.43 -0.43
C GLY A 104 31.41 5.56 -1.82
N GLU A 105 30.63 5.46 -2.90
CA GLU A 105 31.13 5.70 -4.27
C GLU A 105 31.66 7.13 -4.46
N ALA A 106 30.95 8.14 -3.94
CA ALA A 106 31.37 9.54 -4.03
C ALA A 106 32.65 9.83 -3.20
N GLU A 107 32.87 9.09 -2.12
CA GLU A 107 33.98 9.28 -1.18
C GLU A 107 35.21 8.40 -1.46
N GLY A 108 35.26 7.73 -2.61
CA GLY A 108 36.42 6.94 -3.06
C GLY A 108 36.27 5.42 -2.93
N GLY A 109 35.03 4.93 -2.83
CA GLY A 109 34.66 3.52 -2.95
C GLY A 109 34.54 2.75 -1.63
N SER A 110 34.65 3.40 -0.48
CA SER A 110 34.49 2.77 0.84
C SER A 110 33.18 3.20 1.49
N ILE A 111 32.37 2.24 1.94
CA ILE A 111 31.13 2.50 2.67
C ILE A 111 31.44 2.65 4.17
N ASP A 112 30.77 3.59 4.84
CA ASP A 112 30.83 3.70 6.31
C ASP A 112 29.99 2.60 6.97
N TRP A 113 30.60 1.84 7.88
CA TRP A 113 29.90 0.81 8.64
C TRP A 113 28.76 1.35 9.51
N ALA A 114 28.86 2.60 9.98
CA ALA A 114 27.78 3.23 10.73
C ALA A 114 26.48 3.36 9.89
N ASP A 115 26.62 3.55 8.57
CA ASP A 115 25.48 3.61 7.66
C ASP A 115 24.82 2.23 7.49
N ILE A 116 25.63 1.18 7.44
CA ILE A 116 25.15 -0.21 7.36
C ILE A 116 24.47 -0.62 8.68
N ASP A 117 25.04 -0.28 9.83
CA ASP A 117 24.46 -0.56 11.14
C ASP A 117 23.11 0.15 11.32
N ALA A 118 22.99 1.38 10.80
CA ALA A 118 21.73 2.11 10.81
C ALA A 118 20.68 1.43 9.91
N ALA A 119 21.06 0.97 8.71
CA ALA A 119 20.16 0.24 7.82
C ALA A 119 19.73 -1.11 8.42
N TYR A 120 20.66 -1.82 9.07
CA TYR A 120 20.40 -3.08 9.76
C TYR A 120 19.44 -2.91 10.94
N SER A 121 19.66 -1.89 11.76
CA SER A 121 18.78 -1.57 12.89
C SER A 121 17.35 -1.27 12.45
N GLU A 122 17.18 -0.63 11.29
CA GLU A 122 15.86 -0.42 10.70
C GLU A 122 15.28 -1.74 10.14
N ALA A 123 16.09 -2.59 9.51
CA ALA A 123 15.67 -3.88 9.00
C ALA A 123 15.21 -4.84 10.11
N LEU A 124 15.80 -4.78 11.31
CA LEU A 124 15.33 -5.59 12.46
C LEU A 124 13.90 -5.27 12.88
N LYS A 125 13.33 -4.12 12.48
CA LYS A 125 11.93 -3.78 12.75
C LYS A 125 10.95 -4.51 11.81
N THR A 126 11.45 -5.27 10.85
CA THR A 126 10.62 -6.02 9.89
C THR A 126 10.24 -7.41 10.39
N ILE A 127 10.97 -7.95 11.37
CA ILE A 127 10.76 -9.28 11.98
C ILE A 127 9.91 -9.13 13.24
#